data_AF-X1PWS2-F1
#
_entry.id   AF-X1PWS2-F1
#
_cell.length_a   1.000
_cell.length_b   1.000
_cell.length_c   1.000
_cell.angle_alpha   90.00
_cell.angle_beta   90.00
_cell.angle_gamma   90.00
#
_symmetry.space_group_name_H-M   'P 1'
#
loop_
_entity.id
_entity.type
_entity.pdbx_description
1 polymer ?
#
loop_
_entity_poly.entity_id
_entity_poly.type
_entity_poly.pdbx_seq_one_letter_code
_entity_poly.pdbx_strand_id
1 'polypeptide(L)'
;MNITGVEVIRNPGVAMGVVAGEKIELTYDDALRVNAGFDYRGLARTVTLYGAIGNWRQFPEYKPPGVWLPPGFDEILHGEVSIDLPESIEFTPCKASVDIPITSEISPGTDYDLYVKIKEYPGVGMPRVENVITITGMKPTFELLEETIYPYAYVYDGPTEGGTITFTTDPFTPASWIAGRLASHAEDEIKKAGGRMLEMRVYVDKSPLLWTNWQIDVISTPPETTAGLGMSVGIVWWVAIILVILALCLLVVLTYYFIIKPLTYT
;
A
#
# COMPACT_ATOMS: atom_id res chain seq x y z
N MET A 1 -11.13 22.30 13.79
CA MET A 1 -10.74 21.30 12.76
C MET A 1 -10.41 19.99 13.45
N ASN A 2 -10.77 18.86 12.86
CA ASN A 2 -10.51 17.53 13.39
C ASN A 2 -9.99 16.59 12.29
N ILE A 3 -9.15 15.62 12.65
CA ILE A 3 -8.81 14.49 11.78
C ILE A 3 -9.97 13.50 11.85
N THR A 4 -10.57 13.21 10.69
CA THR A 4 -11.77 12.37 10.56
C THR A 4 -11.45 10.94 10.13
N GLY A 5 -10.26 10.69 9.59
CA GLY A 5 -9.81 9.38 9.17
C GLY A 5 -8.40 9.44 8.59
N VAL A 6 -7.74 8.29 8.50
CA VAL A 6 -6.42 8.15 7.89
C VAL A 6 -6.42 6.91 6.99
N GLU A 7 -5.81 7.02 5.82
CA GLU A 7 -5.75 5.97 4.82
C GLU A 7 -4.30 5.76 4.40
N VAL A 8 -3.87 4.51 4.31
CA VAL A 8 -2.54 4.17 3.81
C VAL A 8 -2.66 3.79 2.34
N ILE A 9 -2.02 4.55 1.47
CA ILE A 9 -1.92 4.28 0.04
C ILE A 9 -0.59 3.55 -0.18
N ARG A 10 -0.66 2.23 -0.38
CA ARG A 10 0.52 1.40 -0.67
C ARG A 10 0.76 1.31 -2.16
N ASN A 11 2.01 1.38 -2.59
CA ASN A 11 2.38 1.17 -3.99
C ASN A 11 2.54 -0.36 -4.27
N PRO A 12 1.84 -0.96 -5.26
CA PRO A 12 1.02 -0.33 -6.29
C PRO A 12 -0.48 -0.34 -5.99
N GLY A 13 -1.00 0.78 -5.50
CA GLY A 13 -2.41 1.18 -5.56
C GLY A 13 -3.38 0.64 -4.51
N VAL A 14 -2.95 -0.03 -3.43
CA VAL A 14 -3.88 -0.53 -2.40
C VAL A 14 -4.05 0.51 -1.30
N ALA A 15 -5.24 1.11 -1.24
CA ALA A 15 -5.65 1.99 -0.14
C ALA A 15 -6.30 1.17 0.99
N MET A 16 -5.65 1.09 2.15
CA MET A 16 -6.22 0.49 3.35
C MET A 16 -6.70 1.62 4.28
N GLY A 17 -8.00 1.68 4.54
CA GLY A 17 -8.56 2.58 5.54
C GLY A 17 -8.17 2.12 6.94
N VAL A 18 -7.48 2.97 7.69
CA VAL A 18 -7.15 2.72 9.10
C VAL A 18 -7.98 3.67 9.95
N VAL A 19 -8.55 3.16 11.04
CA VAL A 19 -9.33 4.00 11.96
C VAL A 19 -8.38 4.98 12.63
N ALA A 20 -8.73 6.27 12.65
CA ALA A 20 -7.91 7.30 13.29
C ALA A 20 -7.71 6.98 14.78
N GLY A 21 -6.45 6.80 15.20
CA GLY A 21 -6.06 6.49 16.58
C GLY A 21 -5.47 5.09 16.79
N GLU A 22 -5.52 4.21 15.80
CA GLU A 22 -4.75 2.96 15.81
C GLU A 22 -3.31 3.21 15.32
N LYS A 23 -2.36 2.36 15.73
CA LYS A 23 -0.98 2.43 15.23
C LYS A 23 -0.96 2.12 13.73
N ILE A 24 -0.42 3.04 12.94
CA ILE A 24 -0.31 3.00 11.49
C ILE A 24 1.13 2.66 11.14
N GLU A 25 1.34 1.52 10.47
CA GLU A 25 2.64 1.13 9.94
C GLU A 25 2.78 1.53 8.47
N LEU A 26 3.84 2.28 8.17
CA LEU A 26 4.17 2.82 6.86
C LEU A 26 5.58 2.40 6.42
N THR A 27 5.72 2.12 5.13
CA THR A 27 6.99 1.81 4.45
C THR A 27 7.40 2.97 3.54
N TYR A 28 8.66 3.02 3.11
CA TYR A 28 9.07 4.00 2.09
C TYR A 28 8.31 3.74 0.78
N ASP A 29 8.03 4.83 0.06
CA ASP A 29 7.20 4.86 -1.16
C ASP A 29 5.68 4.69 -0.93
N ASP A 30 5.23 4.50 0.32
CA ASP A 30 3.81 4.66 0.69
C ASP A 30 3.41 6.14 0.72
N ALA A 31 2.11 6.41 0.68
CA ALA A 31 1.55 7.72 1.00
C ALA A 31 0.49 7.60 2.11
N LEU A 32 0.58 8.48 3.10
CA LEU A 32 -0.43 8.60 4.15
C LEU A 32 -1.45 9.67 3.75
N ARG A 33 -2.67 9.25 3.44
CA ARG A 33 -3.79 10.16 3.20
C ARG A 33 -4.49 10.50 4.50
N VAL A 34 -4.57 11.78 4.81
CA VAL A 34 -5.17 12.27 6.06
C VAL A 34 -6.43 13.04 5.72
N ASN A 35 -7.57 12.52 6.16
CA ASN A 35 -8.88 13.13 5.95
C ASN A 35 -9.20 14.08 7.10
N ALA A 36 -9.34 15.37 6.81
CA ALA A 36 -9.69 16.40 7.77
C ALA A 36 -11.11 16.95 7.54
N GLY A 37 -11.80 17.23 8.64
CA GLY A 37 -13.10 17.90 8.66
C GLY A 37 -13.03 19.19 9.48
N PHE A 38 -13.62 20.26 8.97
CA PHE A 38 -13.72 21.54 9.68
C PHE A 38 -14.91 22.36 9.18
N ASP A 39 -15.46 23.21 10.05
CA ASP A 39 -16.53 24.12 9.66
C ASP A 39 -15.95 25.45 9.17
N TYR A 40 -16.47 25.94 8.04
CA TYR A 40 -16.03 27.18 7.41
C TYR A 40 -17.16 28.21 7.31
N ARG A 41 -16.81 29.48 7.56
CA ARG A 41 -17.67 30.64 7.32
C ARG A 41 -16.81 31.80 6.81
N GLY A 42 -17.18 32.38 5.68
CA GLY A 42 -16.46 33.50 5.06
C GLY A 42 -16.63 33.55 3.54
N LEU A 43 -15.85 34.42 2.91
CA LEU A 43 -15.83 34.59 1.45
C LEU A 43 -15.17 33.40 0.75
N ALA A 44 -15.59 33.11 -0.48
CA ALA A 44 -14.95 32.09 -1.29
C ALA A 44 -13.44 32.34 -1.41
N ARG A 45 -12.65 31.31 -1.13
CA ARG A 45 -11.18 31.42 -1.20
C ARG A 45 -10.50 30.06 -1.27
N THR A 46 -9.32 30.05 -1.86
CA THR A 46 -8.42 28.90 -1.80
C THR A 46 -7.55 28.99 -0.55
N VAL A 47 -7.41 27.88 0.16
CA VAL A 47 -6.49 27.73 1.30
C VAL A 47 -5.65 26.48 1.13
N THR A 48 -4.54 26.40 1.87
CA THR A 48 -3.64 25.25 1.82
C THR A 48 -3.88 24.35 3.02
N LEU A 49 -4.37 23.13 2.76
CA LEU A 49 -4.38 22.06 3.75
C LEU A 49 -2.98 21.45 3.83
N TYR A 50 -2.42 21.44 5.02
CA TYR A 50 -1.04 21.01 5.28
C TYR A 50 -1.05 19.89 6.32
N GLY A 51 -0.54 18.72 5.94
CA GLY A 51 -0.37 17.58 6.84
C GLY A 51 1.12 17.28 7.01
N ALA A 52 1.54 16.94 8.23
CA ALA A 52 2.93 16.61 8.49
C ALA A 52 3.11 15.51 9.53
N ILE A 53 4.16 14.72 9.31
CA ILE A 53 4.63 13.63 10.17
C ILE A 53 5.94 14.06 10.82
N GLY A 54 6.08 13.79 12.11
CA GLY A 54 7.23 14.24 12.87
C GLY A 54 7.12 13.88 14.34
N ASN A 55 7.76 14.66 15.20
CA ASN A 55 7.72 14.43 16.65
C ASN A 55 7.29 15.69 17.39
N TRP A 56 6.35 15.55 18.30
CA TRP A 56 5.94 16.60 19.20
C TRP A 56 6.91 16.75 20.34
N ARG A 57 7.43 17.96 20.49
CA ARG A 57 8.30 18.32 21.59
C ARG A 57 7.50 19.11 22.59
N GLN A 58 7.06 18.41 23.64
CA GLN A 58 6.29 19.02 24.73
C GLN A 58 7.14 20.01 25.54
N PHE A 59 8.44 19.76 25.65
CA PHE A 59 9.38 20.58 26.41
C PHE A 59 10.43 21.21 25.49
N PRO A 60 11.02 22.35 25.89
CA PRO A 60 12.15 22.91 25.18
C PRO A 60 13.27 21.88 25.06
N GLU A 61 13.79 21.71 23.86
CA GLU A 61 14.83 20.73 23.57
C GLU A 61 16.15 21.46 23.29
N TYR A 62 17.23 21.01 23.93
CA TYR A 62 18.56 21.52 23.66
C TYR A 62 19.19 20.76 22.49
N LYS A 63 19.44 21.46 21.37
CA LYS A 63 20.14 20.94 20.20
C LYS A 63 21.58 21.44 20.19
N PRO A 64 22.59 20.57 20.39
CA PRO A 64 23.98 20.98 20.30
C PRO A 64 24.37 21.34 18.85
N PRO A 65 25.22 22.36 18.65
CA PRO A 65 25.81 23.22 19.67
C PRO A 65 24.93 24.45 19.97
N GLY A 66 24.38 24.55 21.20
CA GLY A 66 23.95 25.81 21.80
C GLY A 66 22.54 26.33 21.50
N VAL A 67 21.66 25.58 20.84
CA VAL A 67 20.33 26.07 20.45
C VAL A 67 19.24 25.44 21.31
N TRP A 68 18.48 26.26 22.05
CA TRP A 68 17.24 25.83 22.69
C TRP A 68 16.09 25.99 21.71
N LEU A 69 15.49 24.88 21.33
CA LEU A 69 14.32 24.87 20.49
C LEU A 69 13.06 24.95 21.39
N PRO A 70 12.13 25.87 21.11
CA PRO A 70 10.89 25.95 21.89
C PRO A 70 10.04 24.70 21.69
N PRO A 71 9.07 24.42 22.59
CA PRO A 71 8.06 23.40 22.39
C PRO A 71 7.38 23.59 21.03
N GLY A 72 7.22 22.51 20.30
CA GLY A 72 6.74 22.59 18.93
C GLY A 72 6.78 21.24 18.24
N PHE A 73 6.14 21.18 17.09
CA PHE A 73 6.18 20.01 16.24
C PHE A 73 7.47 20.04 15.42
N ASP A 74 8.31 19.01 15.57
CA ASP A 74 9.47 18.79 14.72
C ASP A 74 9.02 18.08 13.46
N GLU A 75 8.76 18.86 12.41
CA GLU A 75 8.27 18.39 11.11
C GLU A 75 9.40 17.67 10.36
N ILE A 76 9.16 16.43 9.95
CA ILE A 76 10.11 15.65 9.15
C ILE A 76 9.58 15.50 7.72
N LEU A 77 8.38 14.96 7.56
CA LEU A 77 7.70 14.84 6.27
C LEU A 77 6.45 15.70 6.25
N HIS A 78 6.10 16.19 5.07
CA HIS A 78 4.87 16.93 4.87
C HIS A 78 4.26 16.73 3.49
N GLY A 79 2.97 16.98 3.41
CA GLY A 79 2.20 17.08 2.19
C GLY A 79 1.32 18.33 2.24
N GLU A 80 1.05 18.92 1.08
CA GLU A 80 0.15 20.06 0.98
C GLU A 80 -0.76 19.96 -0.23
N VAL A 81 -1.99 20.46 -0.07
CA VAL A 81 -2.97 20.53 -1.15
C VAL A 81 -3.76 21.82 -1.06
N SER A 82 -4.01 22.44 -2.20
CA SER A 82 -4.90 23.61 -2.31
C SER A 82 -6.35 23.15 -2.32
N ILE A 83 -7.17 23.74 -1.45
CA ILE A 83 -8.59 23.45 -1.36
C ILE A 83 -9.40 24.73 -1.53
N ASP A 84 -10.45 24.65 -2.33
CA ASP A 84 -11.36 25.77 -2.56
C ASP A 84 -12.49 25.74 -1.54
N LEU A 85 -12.58 26.79 -0.72
CA LEU A 85 -13.64 26.97 0.26
C LEU A 85 -14.78 27.77 -0.38
N PRO A 86 -16.04 27.30 -0.26
CA PRO A 86 -17.17 28.03 -0.79
C PRO A 86 -17.45 29.29 0.04
N GLU A 87 -18.03 30.30 -0.59
CA GLU A 87 -18.61 31.43 0.16
C GLU A 87 -19.76 30.91 1.03
N SER A 88 -19.69 31.22 2.32
CA SER A 88 -20.69 30.77 3.28
C SER A 88 -20.90 31.81 4.38
N ILE A 89 -22.15 32.20 4.58
CA ILE A 89 -22.56 33.12 5.64
C ILE A 89 -22.80 32.34 6.95
N GLU A 90 -23.10 31.04 6.86
CA GLU A 90 -23.21 30.14 8.00
C GLU A 90 -21.98 29.23 8.11
N PHE A 91 -21.82 28.53 9.23
CA PHE A 91 -20.77 27.52 9.36
C PHE A 91 -21.15 26.29 8.54
N THR A 92 -20.45 26.09 7.42
CA THR A 92 -20.64 24.95 6.52
C THR A 92 -19.55 23.91 6.76
N PRO A 93 -19.89 22.63 6.96
CA PRO A 93 -18.90 21.57 7.13
C PRO A 93 -18.16 21.32 5.81
N CYS A 94 -16.83 21.47 5.86
CA CYS A 94 -15.92 21.17 4.76
C CYS A 94 -15.13 19.90 5.10
N LYS A 95 -14.87 19.08 4.08
CA LYS A 95 -14.01 17.90 4.16
C LYS A 95 -12.94 18.00 3.10
N ALA A 96 -11.71 17.69 3.47
CA ALA A 96 -10.56 17.70 2.58
C ALA A 96 -9.56 16.64 3.01
N SER A 97 -8.77 16.16 2.06
CA SER A 97 -7.75 15.13 2.29
C SER A 97 -6.39 15.62 1.81
N VAL A 98 -5.32 15.34 2.55
CA VAL A 98 -3.95 15.64 2.14
C VAL A 98 -3.12 14.36 2.17
N ASP A 99 -2.29 14.17 1.15
CA ASP A 99 -1.43 13.00 1.01
C ASP A 99 0.00 13.38 1.42
N ILE A 100 0.56 12.64 2.38
CA ILE A 100 1.92 12.81 2.88
C ILE A 100 2.77 11.65 2.33
N PRO A 101 3.71 11.90 1.41
CA PRO A 101 4.57 10.84 0.87
C PRO A 101 5.58 10.40 1.92
N ILE A 102 5.78 9.08 2.04
CA ILE A 102 6.74 8.49 2.97
C ILE A 102 8.06 8.26 2.24
N THR A 103 9.03 9.11 2.52
CA THR A 103 10.35 9.10 1.87
C THR A 103 11.45 8.68 2.86
N SER A 104 12.67 8.47 2.37
CA SER A 104 13.83 8.18 3.21
C SER A 104 14.34 9.37 4.04
N GLU A 105 13.67 10.53 4.00
CA GLU A 105 14.01 11.69 4.85
C GLU A 105 13.61 11.46 6.32
N ILE A 106 12.60 10.61 6.56
CA ILE A 106 12.26 10.12 7.90
C ILE A 106 12.98 8.80 8.16
N SER A 107 13.62 8.70 9.32
CA SER A 107 14.24 7.45 9.75
C SER A 107 13.19 6.38 10.06
N PRO A 108 13.54 5.08 10.00
CA PRO A 108 12.74 4.06 10.62
C PRO A 108 12.61 4.32 12.13
N GLY A 109 11.42 4.14 12.67
CA GLY A 109 11.11 4.41 14.07
C GLY A 109 9.65 4.16 14.40
N THR A 110 9.35 4.03 15.69
CA THR A 110 7.98 3.97 16.21
C THR A 110 7.58 5.32 16.77
N ASP A 111 6.28 5.48 16.99
CA ASP A 111 5.73 6.55 17.80
C ASP A 111 5.93 7.96 17.21
N TYR A 112 5.96 8.05 15.88
CA TYR A 112 5.82 9.33 15.19
C TYR A 112 4.42 9.91 15.38
N ASP A 113 4.38 11.24 15.43
CA ASP A 113 3.17 12.01 15.56
C ASP A 113 2.67 12.48 14.19
N LEU A 114 1.36 12.70 14.11
CA LEU A 114 0.69 13.28 12.96
C LEU A 114 0.01 14.57 13.37
N TYR A 115 0.14 15.62 12.57
CA TYR A 115 -0.72 16.79 12.73
C TYR A 115 -1.14 17.39 11.39
N VAL A 116 -2.23 18.13 11.42
CA VAL A 116 -2.77 18.83 10.24
C VAL A 116 -3.11 20.26 10.61
N LYS A 117 -2.88 21.21 9.68
CA LYS A 117 -3.26 22.62 9.81
C LYS A 117 -3.75 23.20 8.49
N ILE A 118 -4.48 24.31 8.55
CA ILE A 118 -4.65 25.23 7.43
C ILE A 118 -3.53 26.26 7.52
N LYS A 119 -2.65 26.32 6.52
CA LYS A 119 -1.38 27.09 6.56
C LYS A 119 -1.64 28.58 6.79
N GLU A 120 -2.65 29.13 6.14
CA GLU A 120 -3.03 30.55 6.22
C GLU A 120 -3.81 30.88 7.50
N TYR A 121 -4.39 29.87 8.16
CA TYR A 121 -5.29 30.04 9.31
C TYR A 121 -5.04 29.01 10.41
N PRO A 122 -3.89 29.08 11.12
CA PRO A 122 -3.56 28.15 12.20
C PRO A 122 -4.55 28.22 13.38
N GLY A 123 -5.29 29.34 13.52
CA GLY A 123 -6.33 29.52 14.55
C GLY A 123 -7.56 28.63 14.41
N VAL A 124 -7.72 27.91 13.28
CA VAL A 124 -8.82 26.94 13.05
C VAL A 124 -8.62 25.63 13.84
N GLY A 125 -7.48 25.52 14.52
CA GLY A 125 -7.06 24.36 15.28
C GLY A 125 -6.01 23.57 14.54
N MET A 126 -5.07 23.01 15.30
CA MET A 126 -3.99 22.16 14.80
C MET A 126 -4.19 20.77 15.41
N PRO A 127 -5.19 19.98 14.94
CA PRO A 127 -5.41 18.65 15.46
C PRO A 127 -4.14 17.81 15.29
N ARG A 128 -3.75 17.17 16.38
CA ARG A 128 -2.61 16.26 16.46
C ARG A 128 -3.09 14.92 16.98
N VAL A 129 -2.47 13.85 16.48
CA VAL A 129 -2.56 12.51 17.05
C VAL A 129 -1.13 12.07 17.38
N GLU A 130 -0.91 11.65 18.61
CA GLU A 130 0.43 11.31 19.12
C GLU A 130 0.71 9.82 19.07
N ASN A 131 1.97 9.47 18.79
CA ASN A 131 2.51 8.11 18.82
C ASN A 131 1.73 7.11 17.95
N VAL A 132 1.22 7.59 16.81
CA VAL A 132 0.36 6.79 15.92
C VAL A 132 1.06 6.25 14.70
N ILE A 133 2.20 6.79 14.30
CA ILE A 133 2.88 6.35 13.08
C ILE A 133 4.15 5.55 13.42
N THR A 134 4.29 4.40 12.79
CA THR A 134 5.51 3.60 12.78
C THR A 134 6.05 3.58 11.35
N ILE A 135 7.28 4.02 11.16
CA ILE A 135 8.01 3.94 9.90
C ILE A 135 8.94 2.74 9.97
N THR A 136 8.77 1.75 9.10
CA THR A 136 9.66 0.58 9.06
C THR A 136 10.89 0.82 8.19
N GLY A 137 10.82 1.78 7.27
CA GLY A 137 11.92 2.27 6.43
C GLY A 137 12.62 1.21 5.56
N MET A 138 11.98 0.07 5.34
CA MET A 138 12.35 -0.85 4.28
C MET A 138 11.43 -0.61 3.08
N LYS A 139 12.02 -0.33 1.91
CA LYS A 139 11.36 -0.61 0.63
C LYS A 139 11.07 -2.12 0.62
N PRO A 140 9.91 -2.61 0.15
CA PRO A 140 9.63 -4.05 0.13
C PRO A 140 10.75 -4.79 -0.61
N THR A 141 11.65 -5.41 0.14
CA THR A 141 12.67 -6.30 -0.39
C THR A 141 11.98 -7.63 -0.57
N PHE A 142 11.35 -7.78 -1.72
CA PHE A 142 10.81 -9.04 -2.18
C PHE A 142 11.95 -10.06 -2.25
N GLU A 143 12.04 -10.92 -1.24
CA GLU A 143 12.97 -12.04 -1.23
C GLU A 143 12.38 -13.16 -2.09
N LEU A 144 13.17 -13.67 -3.03
CA LEU A 144 12.78 -14.85 -3.80
C LEU A 144 12.71 -16.04 -2.84
N LEU A 145 11.50 -16.57 -2.64
CA LEU A 145 11.30 -17.76 -1.81
C LEU A 145 11.39 -19.04 -2.61
N GLU A 146 10.77 -19.05 -3.78
CA GLU A 146 10.63 -20.25 -4.58
C GLU A 146 10.68 -19.87 -6.06
N GLU A 147 11.55 -20.56 -6.78
CA GLU A 147 11.64 -20.49 -8.23
C GLU A 147 11.39 -21.89 -8.78
N THR A 148 10.36 -22.01 -9.61
CA THR A 148 10.00 -23.25 -10.29
C THR A 148 10.21 -23.08 -11.78
N ILE A 149 11.23 -23.75 -12.30
CA ILE A 149 11.51 -23.82 -13.73
C ILE A 149 10.90 -25.12 -14.26
N TYR A 150 9.99 -25.00 -15.23
CA TYR A 150 9.30 -26.15 -15.79
C TYR A 150 10.18 -26.86 -16.83
N PRO A 151 10.10 -28.20 -16.96
CA PRO A 151 10.95 -28.95 -17.90
C PRO A 151 10.87 -28.47 -19.35
N TYR A 152 9.70 -27.94 -19.76
CA TYR A 152 9.51 -27.41 -21.11
C TYR A 152 10.32 -26.13 -21.37
N ALA A 153 10.69 -25.37 -20.33
CA ALA A 153 11.52 -24.18 -20.46
C ALA A 153 12.92 -24.47 -21.02
N TYR A 154 13.49 -25.64 -20.75
CA TYR A 154 14.82 -26.00 -21.24
C TYR A 154 14.88 -26.28 -22.75
N VAL A 155 13.74 -26.58 -23.37
CA VAL A 155 13.65 -26.95 -24.79
C VAL A 155 12.87 -25.92 -25.62
N TYR A 156 12.32 -24.91 -24.98
CA TYR A 156 11.53 -23.87 -25.63
C TYR A 156 12.42 -22.70 -26.06
N ASP A 157 12.51 -22.47 -27.37
CA ASP A 157 13.27 -21.39 -28.00
C ASP A 157 12.32 -20.49 -28.82
N GLY A 158 11.29 -19.97 -28.15
CA GLY A 158 10.24 -19.15 -28.75
C GLY A 158 9.95 -17.89 -27.91
N PRO A 159 9.05 -17.02 -28.39
CA PRO A 159 8.66 -15.83 -27.63
C PRO A 159 8.02 -16.23 -26.30
N THR A 160 8.35 -15.50 -25.24
CA THR A 160 7.77 -15.69 -23.91
C THR A 160 6.83 -14.54 -23.58
N GLU A 161 5.78 -14.84 -22.83
CA GLU A 161 4.90 -13.83 -22.26
C GLU A 161 4.73 -14.10 -20.77
N GLY A 162 4.56 -13.05 -19.98
CA GLY A 162 4.50 -13.17 -18.53
C GLY A 162 3.72 -12.04 -17.87
N GLY A 163 3.31 -12.27 -16.62
CA GLY A 163 2.60 -11.31 -15.80
C GLY A 163 3.07 -11.36 -14.35
N THR A 164 3.02 -10.21 -13.70
CA THR A 164 3.30 -10.05 -12.27
C THR A 164 1.99 -9.89 -11.50
N ILE A 165 1.84 -10.65 -10.42
CA ILE A 165 0.67 -10.65 -9.54
C ILE A 165 1.13 -10.29 -8.14
N THR A 166 0.47 -9.32 -7.51
CA THR A 166 0.75 -8.94 -6.12
C THR A 166 -0.50 -9.10 -5.26
N PHE A 167 -0.35 -9.65 -4.06
CA PHE A 167 -1.42 -9.79 -3.08
C PHE A 167 -0.89 -9.87 -1.65
N THR A 168 -1.78 -9.71 -0.68
CA THR A 168 -1.43 -9.66 0.75
C THR A 168 -2.14 -10.78 1.51
N THR A 169 -1.45 -11.44 2.43
CA THR A 169 -2.00 -12.46 3.34
C THR A 169 -1.69 -12.13 4.79
N ASP A 170 -2.21 -12.91 5.74
CA ASP A 170 -1.72 -12.88 7.12
C ASP A 170 -0.27 -13.41 7.20
N PRO A 171 0.47 -13.11 8.29
CA PRO A 171 1.89 -13.46 8.42
C PRO A 171 2.14 -14.94 8.71
N PHE A 172 1.09 -15.75 8.91
CA PHE A 172 1.20 -17.18 9.22
C PHE A 172 0.84 -18.09 8.04
N THR A 173 0.44 -17.52 6.88
CA THR A 173 0.18 -18.34 5.69
C THR A 173 1.48 -18.98 5.18
N PRO A 174 1.56 -20.31 5.05
CA PRO A 174 2.78 -20.98 4.59
C PRO A 174 3.10 -20.68 3.12
N ALA A 175 4.34 -20.29 2.83
CA ALA A 175 4.82 -20.01 1.47
C ALA A 175 4.62 -21.15 0.48
N SER A 176 4.96 -22.38 0.91
CA SER A 176 4.83 -23.59 0.09
C SER A 176 3.38 -23.90 -0.28
N TRP A 177 2.44 -23.50 0.58
CA TRP A 177 1.02 -23.67 0.31
C TRP A 177 0.54 -22.68 -0.76
N ILE A 178 0.99 -21.42 -0.69
CA ILE A 178 0.71 -20.39 -1.70
C ILE A 178 1.31 -20.80 -3.05
N ALA A 179 2.62 -21.10 -3.07
CA ALA A 179 3.34 -21.47 -4.28
C ALA A 179 2.71 -22.70 -4.94
N GLY A 180 2.43 -23.76 -4.18
CA GLY A 180 1.84 -24.99 -4.73
C GLY A 180 0.43 -24.81 -5.30
N ARG A 181 -0.47 -24.12 -4.58
CA ARG A 181 -1.84 -23.88 -5.06
C ARG A 181 -1.86 -22.97 -6.27
N LEU A 182 -1.10 -21.88 -6.22
CA LEU A 182 -1.08 -20.90 -7.28
C LEU A 182 -0.38 -21.44 -8.54
N ALA A 183 0.71 -22.22 -8.39
CA ALA A 183 1.33 -22.95 -9.49
C ALA A 183 0.34 -23.86 -10.20
N SER A 184 -0.39 -24.70 -9.46
CA SER A 184 -1.33 -25.66 -10.05
C SER A 184 -2.45 -24.98 -10.84
N HIS A 185 -3.00 -23.89 -10.30
CA HIS A 185 -4.07 -23.16 -10.95
C HIS A 185 -3.59 -22.31 -12.13
N ALA A 186 -2.44 -21.64 -12.00
CA ALA A 186 -1.84 -20.89 -13.11
C ALA A 186 -1.50 -21.83 -14.26
N GLU A 187 -0.91 -22.99 -13.98
CA GLU A 187 -0.59 -24.01 -14.99
C GLU A 187 -1.86 -24.53 -15.68
N ASP A 188 -2.94 -24.80 -14.95
CA ASP A 188 -4.22 -25.25 -15.50
C ASP A 188 -4.86 -24.19 -16.42
N GLU A 189 -4.87 -22.91 -16.02
CA GLU A 189 -5.42 -21.83 -16.85
C GLU A 189 -4.57 -21.59 -18.10
N ILE A 190 -3.24 -21.62 -17.97
CA ILE A 190 -2.32 -21.50 -19.10
C ILE A 190 -2.51 -22.67 -20.07
N LYS A 191 -2.66 -23.90 -19.57
CA LYS A 191 -2.96 -25.09 -20.39
C LYS A 191 -4.30 -24.98 -21.11
N LYS A 192 -5.36 -24.48 -20.44
CA LYS A 192 -6.67 -24.25 -21.07
C LYS A 192 -6.58 -23.25 -22.22
N ALA A 193 -5.72 -22.26 -22.10
CA ALA A 193 -5.46 -21.27 -23.14
C ALA A 193 -4.55 -21.79 -24.26
N GLY A 194 -4.09 -23.06 -24.21
CA GLY A 194 -3.17 -23.63 -25.19
C GLY A 194 -1.71 -23.22 -25.00
N GLY A 195 -1.39 -22.52 -23.92
CA GLY A 195 -0.01 -22.19 -23.52
C GLY A 195 0.61 -23.26 -22.62
N ARG A 196 1.89 -23.10 -22.29
CA ARG A 196 2.62 -23.90 -21.31
C ARG A 196 3.37 -22.99 -20.36
N MET A 197 3.30 -23.29 -19.07
CA MET A 197 4.08 -22.57 -18.07
C MET A 197 5.57 -22.89 -18.25
N LEU A 198 6.41 -21.86 -18.24
CA LEU A 198 7.86 -21.97 -18.41
C LEU A 198 8.56 -21.74 -17.06
N GLU A 199 8.18 -20.70 -16.34
CA GLU A 199 8.81 -20.31 -15.10
C GLU A 199 7.81 -19.63 -14.17
N MET A 200 7.93 -19.88 -12.87
CA MET A 200 7.21 -19.16 -11.84
C MET A 200 8.17 -18.78 -10.72
N ARG A 201 8.17 -17.49 -10.35
CA ARG A 201 8.96 -16.95 -9.25
C ARG A 201 8.02 -16.39 -8.20
N VAL A 202 8.15 -16.89 -6.98
CA VAL A 202 7.37 -16.44 -5.83
C VAL A 202 8.30 -15.66 -4.91
N TYR A 203 7.96 -14.38 -4.74
CA TYR A 203 8.62 -13.48 -3.83
C TYR A 203 7.75 -13.17 -2.63
N VAL A 204 8.41 -12.95 -1.50
CA VAL A 204 7.76 -12.56 -0.25
C VAL A 204 8.40 -11.30 0.31
N ASP A 205 7.58 -10.45 0.89
CA ASP A 205 8.01 -9.37 1.75
C ASP A 205 7.45 -9.62 3.15
N LYS A 206 8.35 -10.03 4.06
CA LYS A 206 8.09 -10.29 5.48
C LYS A 206 8.33 -9.06 6.35
N SER A 207 8.66 -7.92 5.75
CA SER A 207 8.87 -6.66 6.48
C SER A 207 7.65 -6.22 7.30
N PRO A 208 6.40 -6.38 6.82
CA PRO A 208 5.25 -6.03 7.62
C PRO A 208 5.02 -7.08 8.73
N LEU A 209 4.73 -6.61 9.95
CA LEU A 209 4.57 -7.47 11.12
C LEU A 209 3.20 -8.15 11.20
N LEU A 210 2.18 -7.52 10.62
CA LEU A 210 0.78 -7.92 10.76
C LEU A 210 0.18 -8.56 9.50
N TRP A 211 0.92 -8.58 8.39
CA TRP A 211 0.56 -9.23 7.13
C TRP A 211 1.83 -9.54 6.34
N THR A 212 1.71 -10.32 5.27
CA THR A 212 2.81 -10.64 4.37
C THR A 212 2.42 -10.27 2.95
N ASN A 213 3.28 -9.53 2.28
CA ASN A 213 3.08 -9.17 0.88
C ASN A 213 3.73 -10.24 0.00
N TRP A 214 3.03 -10.63 -1.06
CA TRP A 214 3.50 -11.61 -2.03
C TRP A 214 3.56 -10.96 -3.40
N GLN A 215 4.63 -11.25 -4.14
CA GLN A 215 4.73 -10.94 -5.55
C GLN A 215 5.03 -12.25 -6.27
N ILE A 216 4.30 -12.52 -7.35
CA ILE A 216 4.49 -13.73 -8.16
C ILE A 216 4.66 -13.31 -9.60
N ASP A 217 5.80 -13.70 -10.17
CA ASP A 217 6.08 -13.52 -11.58
C ASP A 217 5.87 -14.85 -12.29
N VAL A 218 5.04 -14.85 -13.33
CA VAL A 218 4.77 -16.03 -14.15
C VAL A 218 5.24 -15.78 -15.56
N ILE A 219 5.98 -16.72 -16.13
CA ILE A 219 6.44 -16.71 -17.52
C ILE A 219 5.90 -17.98 -18.19
N SER A 220 5.30 -17.81 -19.37
CA SER A 220 4.68 -18.89 -20.14
C SER A 220 4.88 -18.70 -21.65
N THR A 221 4.55 -19.73 -22.41
CA THR A 221 4.42 -19.60 -23.87
C THR A 221 3.14 -18.84 -24.21
N PRO A 222 3.13 -18.03 -25.27
CA PRO A 222 1.91 -17.42 -25.77
C PRO A 222 0.87 -18.50 -26.13
N PRO A 223 -0.43 -18.19 -26.00
CA PRO A 223 -1.50 -19.12 -26.28
C PRO A 223 -1.60 -19.40 -27.78
N GLU A 224 -2.04 -20.60 -28.14
CA GLU A 224 -2.39 -20.94 -29.52
C GLU A 224 -3.64 -20.15 -29.93
N THR A 225 -3.46 -18.96 -30.49
CA THR A 225 -4.59 -18.24 -31.10
C THR A 225 -5.02 -18.95 -32.38
N THR A 226 -6.31 -18.91 -32.71
CA THR A 226 -6.94 -19.53 -33.90
C THR A 226 -6.38 -19.08 -35.26
N ALA A 227 -5.39 -18.20 -35.28
CA ALA A 227 -4.61 -17.88 -36.47
C ALA A 227 -3.16 -18.32 -36.17
N GLY A 228 -2.68 -19.36 -36.85
CA GLY A 228 -1.35 -19.96 -36.69
C GLY A 228 -0.16 -19.05 -37.07
N LEU A 229 -0.17 -17.81 -36.58
CA LEU A 229 0.89 -16.82 -36.63
C LEU A 229 1.05 -16.32 -35.20
N GLY A 230 2.19 -16.63 -34.60
CA GLY A 230 2.61 -16.10 -33.30
C GLY A 230 2.83 -14.58 -33.38
N MET A 231 1.75 -13.82 -33.46
CA MET A 231 1.73 -12.39 -33.23
C MET A 231 0.98 -12.13 -31.94
N SER A 232 1.72 -11.59 -30.97
CA SER A 232 1.19 -10.98 -29.77
C SER A 232 0.26 -9.84 -30.17
N VAL A 233 -1.06 -10.10 -30.12
CA VAL A 233 -2.03 -9.01 -30.14
C VAL A 233 -2.03 -8.44 -28.73
N GLY A 234 -1.35 -7.31 -28.60
CA GLY A 234 -1.17 -6.60 -27.35
C GLY A 234 -2.49 -6.40 -26.62
N ILE A 235 -2.41 -6.63 -25.31
CA ILE A 235 -3.43 -6.37 -24.29
C ILE A 235 -4.56 -7.42 -24.31
N VAL A 236 -4.87 -7.96 -23.12
CA VAL A 236 -6.14 -8.58 -22.66
C VAL A 236 -6.09 -10.05 -22.18
N TRP A 237 -5.33 -11.00 -22.75
CA TRP A 237 -5.48 -12.41 -22.29
C TRP A 237 -4.91 -12.68 -20.88
N TRP A 238 -3.75 -12.10 -20.55
CA TRP A 238 -3.20 -12.15 -19.19
C TRP A 238 -4.13 -11.53 -18.16
N VAL A 239 -4.93 -10.53 -18.52
CA VAL A 239 -5.87 -9.90 -17.58
C VAL A 239 -6.90 -10.93 -17.10
N ALA A 240 -7.37 -11.82 -17.98
CA ALA A 240 -8.30 -12.88 -17.59
C ALA A 240 -7.65 -13.89 -16.63
N ILE A 241 -6.41 -14.31 -16.91
CA ILE A 241 -5.65 -15.22 -16.03
C ILE A 241 -5.35 -14.56 -14.69
N ILE A 242 -4.90 -13.30 -14.69
CA ILE A 242 -4.67 -12.50 -13.48
C ILE A 242 -5.96 -12.35 -12.68
N LEU A 243 -7.10 -12.07 -13.32
CA LEU A 243 -8.40 -11.96 -12.64
C LEU A 243 -8.84 -13.30 -12.02
N VAL A 244 -8.61 -14.43 -12.72
CA VAL A 244 -8.90 -15.77 -12.17
C VAL A 244 -7.99 -16.08 -10.98
N ILE A 245 -6.69 -15.78 -11.09
CA ILE A 245 -5.74 -15.97 -9.99
C ILE A 245 -6.06 -15.05 -8.82
N LEU A 246 -6.42 -13.78 -9.05
CA LEU A 246 -6.86 -12.86 -8.00
C LEU A 246 -8.16 -13.33 -7.33
N ALA A 247 -9.13 -13.85 -8.10
CA ALA A 247 -10.35 -14.43 -7.55
C ALA A 247 -10.05 -15.66 -6.69
N LEU A 248 -9.09 -16.50 -7.10
CA LEU A 248 -8.61 -17.63 -6.31
C LEU A 248 -7.89 -17.17 -5.05
N CYS A 249 -7.00 -16.16 -5.11
CA CYS A 249 -6.36 -15.57 -3.94
C CYS A 249 -7.40 -15.04 -2.95
N LEU A 250 -8.44 -14.36 -3.43
CA LEU A 250 -9.53 -13.86 -2.59
C LEU A 250 -10.33 -15.00 -1.95
N LEU A 251 -10.67 -16.04 -2.73
CA LEU A 251 -11.35 -17.24 -2.22
C LEU A 251 -10.49 -17.93 -1.15
N VAL A 252 -9.18 -18.03 -1.39
CA VAL A 252 -8.18 -18.56 -0.47
C VAL A 252 -8.12 -17.76 0.85
N VAL A 253 -8.02 -16.43 0.78
CA VAL A 253 -8.04 -15.56 1.96
C VAL A 253 -9.33 -15.77 2.76
N LEU A 254 -10.48 -15.86 2.08
CA LEU A 254 -11.76 -16.15 2.73
C LEU A 254 -11.78 -17.54 3.37
N THR A 255 -11.31 -18.58 2.69
CA THR A 255 -11.27 -19.95 3.25
C THR A 255 -10.40 -20.02 4.51
N TYR A 256 -9.22 -19.39 4.49
CA TYR A 256 -8.35 -19.37 5.65
C TYR A 256 -8.99 -18.61 6.82
N TYR A 257 -9.52 -17.41 6.56
CA TYR A 257 -10.08 -16.55 7.59
C TYR A 257 -11.37 -17.10 8.22
N PHE A 258 -12.24 -17.71 7.40
CA PHE A 258 -13.56 -18.20 7.85
C PHE A 258 -13.58 -19.67 8.28
N ILE A 259 -12.65 -20.51 7.79
CA ILE A 259 -12.68 -21.95 8.06
C ILE A 259 -11.47 -22.40 8.87
N ILE A 260 -10.24 -22.03 8.48
CA ILE A 260 -9.03 -22.57 9.10
C ILE A 260 -8.71 -21.86 10.41
N LYS A 261 -8.72 -20.52 10.42
CA LYS A 261 -8.45 -19.70 11.62
C LYS A 261 -9.34 -20.09 12.82
N PRO A 262 -10.67 -20.29 12.71
CA PRO A 262 -11.46 -20.73 13.86
C PRO A 262 -11.19 -22.18 14.32
N LEU A 263 -10.58 -23.03 13.48
CA LEU A 263 -10.24 -24.42 13.84
C LEU A 263 -8.86 -24.54 14.53
N THR A 264 -7.98 -23.56 14.36
CA THR A 264 -6.64 -23.56 14.97
C THR A 264 -6.59 -22.88 16.35
N TYR A 265 -7.66 -22.20 16.78
CA TYR A 265 -7.78 -21.54 18.09
C TYR A 265 -8.75 -22.25 19.07
N THR A 266 -9.05 -23.54 18.86
CA THR A 266 -9.65 -24.45 19.87
C THR A 266 -8.62 -25.42 20.39
#